data_AF-A0A0F9U2C0-F1
#
_entry.id   AF-A0A0F9U2C0-F1
#
_cell.length_a   1.000
_cell.length_b   1.000
_cell.length_c   1.000
_cell.angle_alpha   90.00
_cell.angle_beta   90.00
_cell.angle_gamma   90.00
#
_symmetry.space_group_name_H-M   'P 1'
#
loop_
_entity.id
_entity.type
_entity.pdbx_description
1 polymer ?
#
loop_
_entity_poly.entity_id
_entity_poly.type
_entity_poly.pdbx_seq_one_letter_code
_entity_poly.pdbx_strand_id
1 'polypeptide(L)'
;MENTDVPIEKLAQQCFHAVFRTDTNKPGFQHFNLGKNRSPLEFRTIMTSLKKELSKLSETYFGKKLSYHWLVRFDQQVNTPFHVDNAAHQSFLLLGYEPSVIENELHIADYHAFAKENDKDFLTNFIPVFKEEESVLAPFTTKLKSFDKEAYHIVIMNNSSPTLPAETLGVYHKAVIVEQDYSESRIVNSMVLNMRSEEKNIDDLKREESYLNSTVIST
;
A
#
# COMPACT_ATOMS: atom_id res chain seq x y z
N MET A 1 3.34 -10.06 15.63
CA MET A 1 2.52 -9.67 16.79
C MET A 1 1.23 -9.10 16.24
N GLU A 2 0.08 -9.56 16.75
CA GLU A 2 -1.22 -9.06 16.34
C GLU A 2 -1.46 -7.66 16.90
N ASN A 3 -2.21 -6.84 16.16
CA ASN A 3 -2.56 -5.46 16.49
C ASN A 3 -4.07 -5.34 16.71
N THR A 4 -4.66 -6.30 17.43
CA THR A 4 -6.12 -6.41 17.60
C THR A 4 -6.72 -5.21 18.33
N ASP A 5 -6.01 -4.72 19.35
CA ASP A 5 -6.49 -3.72 20.31
C ASP A 5 -5.66 -2.43 20.31
N VAL A 6 -4.84 -2.24 19.27
CA VAL A 6 -4.02 -1.03 19.14
C VAL A 6 -4.90 0.11 18.61
N PRO A 7 -4.95 1.28 19.29
CA PRO A 7 -5.71 2.43 18.79
C PRO A 7 -5.27 2.84 17.38
N ILE A 8 -6.22 3.23 16.54
CA ILE A 8 -5.97 3.53 15.12
C ILE A 8 -4.98 4.68 14.94
N GLU A 9 -4.97 5.65 15.86
CA GLU A 9 -4.05 6.78 15.90
C GLU A 9 -2.61 6.31 16.11
N LYS A 10 -2.41 5.28 16.93
CA LYS A 10 -1.09 4.70 17.18
C LYS A 10 -0.60 3.92 15.96
N LEU A 11 -1.48 3.17 15.29
CA LEU A 11 -1.16 2.53 14.01
C LEU A 11 -0.81 3.56 12.95
N ALA A 12 -1.57 4.66 12.87
CA ALA A 12 -1.31 5.76 11.94
C ALA A 12 0.05 6.41 12.18
N GLN A 13 0.42 6.71 13.43
CA GLN A 13 1.74 7.27 13.77
C GLN A 13 2.89 6.33 13.37
N GLN A 14 2.76 5.04 13.69
CA GLN A 14 3.77 4.03 13.32
C GLN A 14 3.92 3.95 11.80
N CYS A 15 2.81 3.88 11.07
CA CYS A 15 2.79 3.87 9.62
C CYS A 15 3.40 5.16 9.04
N PHE A 16 3.01 6.31 9.55
CA PHE A 16 3.42 7.60 9.00
C PHE A 16 4.95 7.74 9.00
N HIS A 17 5.60 7.41 10.13
CA HIS A 17 7.06 7.47 10.24
C HIS A 17 7.81 6.47 9.35
N ALA A 18 7.21 5.32 9.05
CA ALA A 18 7.83 4.30 8.21
C ALA A 18 7.62 4.56 6.71
N VAL A 19 6.46 5.09 6.33
CA VAL A 19 5.98 5.18 4.94
C VAL A 19 6.17 6.57 4.34
N PHE A 20 5.87 7.64 5.08
CA PHE A 20 5.96 9.04 4.61
C PHE A 20 7.39 9.56 4.77
N ARG A 21 8.35 8.74 4.33
CA ARG A 21 9.78 8.98 4.46
C ARG A 21 10.29 9.97 3.42
N THR A 22 11.30 10.74 3.82
CA THR A 22 12.07 11.66 2.95
C THR A 22 13.49 11.15 2.66
N ASP A 23 13.85 9.99 3.22
CA ASP A 23 15.15 9.34 3.04
C ASP A 23 15.02 7.80 2.96
N THR A 24 16.14 7.11 2.76
CA THR A 24 16.21 5.65 2.64
C THR A 24 16.53 4.92 3.95
N ASN A 25 16.46 5.61 5.10
CA ASN A 25 16.69 5.00 6.41
C ASN A 25 15.44 4.30 6.96
N LYS A 26 14.28 4.55 6.35
CA LYS A 26 13.00 3.93 6.66
C LYS A 26 12.54 3.07 5.49
N PRO A 27 11.79 1.99 5.76
CA PRO A 27 11.46 0.99 4.75
C PRO A 27 10.56 1.49 3.62
N GLY A 28 9.79 2.57 3.81
CA GLY A 28 8.83 3.03 2.82
C GLY A 28 7.54 2.22 2.78
N PHE A 29 7.38 1.26 3.70
CA PHE A 29 6.18 0.47 3.89
C PHE A 29 5.97 0.12 5.37
N GLN A 30 4.76 -0.31 5.73
CA GLN A 30 4.41 -0.84 7.04
C GLN A 30 3.41 -1.98 6.90
N HIS A 31 3.60 -3.05 7.67
CA HIS A 31 2.69 -4.18 7.76
C HIS A 31 2.02 -4.25 9.13
N PHE A 32 0.71 -4.50 9.14
CA PHE A 32 -0.08 -4.78 10.32
C PHE A 32 -0.80 -6.12 10.16
N ASN A 33 -0.62 -7.02 11.13
CA ASN A 33 -1.53 -8.14 11.35
C ASN A 33 -2.62 -7.66 12.32
N LEU A 34 -3.88 -7.67 11.91
CA LEU A 34 -5.03 -7.22 12.71
C LEU A 34 -5.76 -8.35 13.46
N GLY A 35 -5.21 -9.56 13.39
CA GLY A 35 -5.75 -10.76 14.02
C GLY A 35 -6.93 -11.35 13.26
N LYS A 36 -7.52 -12.36 13.90
CA LYS A 36 -8.69 -13.12 13.44
C LYS A 36 -9.98 -12.44 13.92
N ASN A 37 -11.13 -13.03 13.60
CA ASN A 37 -12.45 -12.64 14.15
C ASN A 37 -12.89 -11.21 13.83
N ARG A 38 -12.73 -10.79 12.56
CA ARG A 38 -13.33 -9.56 12.04
C ARG A 38 -14.26 -9.90 10.89
N SER A 39 -15.30 -9.13 10.73
CA SER A 39 -16.09 -9.13 9.50
C SER A 39 -15.38 -8.31 8.41
N PRO A 40 -15.64 -8.58 7.12
CA PRO A 40 -15.14 -7.76 6.03
C PRO A 40 -15.52 -6.28 6.17
N LEU A 41 -16.71 -5.97 6.72
CA LEU A 41 -17.13 -4.58 6.94
C LEU A 41 -16.26 -3.90 8.00
N GLU A 42 -16.07 -4.52 9.17
CA GLU A 42 -15.20 -3.98 10.22
C GLU A 42 -13.78 -3.75 9.71
N PHE A 43 -13.26 -4.69 8.90
CA PHE A 43 -11.95 -4.56 8.29
C PHE A 43 -11.86 -3.32 7.39
N ARG A 44 -12.83 -3.12 6.49
CA ARG A 44 -12.90 -1.93 5.63
C ARG A 44 -13.03 -0.64 6.45
N THR A 45 -13.80 -0.65 7.53
CA THR A 45 -13.91 0.50 8.45
C THR A 45 -12.59 0.84 9.12
N ILE A 46 -11.78 -0.15 9.49
CA ILE A 46 -10.42 0.08 10.01
C ILE A 46 -9.55 0.75 8.95
N MET A 47 -9.57 0.25 7.71
CA MET A 47 -8.76 0.82 6.63
C MET A 47 -9.13 2.29 6.33
N THR A 48 -10.43 2.62 6.27
CA THR A 48 -10.88 4.00 6.01
C THR A 48 -10.58 4.92 7.20
N SER A 49 -10.68 4.41 8.43
CA SER A 49 -10.28 5.14 9.64
C SER A 49 -8.77 5.42 9.65
N LEU A 50 -7.95 4.43 9.25
CA LEU A 50 -6.50 4.59 9.12
C LEU A 50 -6.15 5.68 8.10
N LYS A 51 -6.82 5.68 6.94
CA LYS A 51 -6.66 6.73 5.91
C LYS A 51 -6.97 8.12 6.48
N LYS A 52 -8.02 8.27 7.29
CA LYS A 52 -8.39 9.56 7.91
C LYS A 52 -7.30 10.06 8.86
N GLU A 53 -6.78 9.19 9.73
CA GLU A 53 -5.68 9.57 10.65
C GLU A 53 -4.38 9.90 9.89
N LEU A 54 -4.03 9.10 8.88
CA LEU A 54 -2.89 9.38 8.01
C LEU A 54 -3.07 10.71 7.25
N SER A 55 -4.30 11.06 6.86
CA SER A 55 -4.58 12.34 6.20
C SER A 55 -4.37 13.54 7.13
N LYS A 56 -4.71 13.42 8.42
CA LYS A 56 -4.45 14.48 9.42
C LYS A 56 -2.94 14.67 9.63
N LEU A 57 -2.19 13.56 9.72
CA LEU A 57 -0.73 13.60 9.82
C LEU A 57 -0.12 14.21 8.55
N SER A 58 -0.55 13.78 7.37
CA SER A 58 -0.10 14.35 6.10
C SER A 58 -0.34 15.86 6.02
N GLU A 59 -1.51 16.33 6.45
CA GLU A 59 -1.82 17.77 6.48
C GLU A 59 -0.90 18.52 7.44
N THR A 60 -0.62 17.95 8.60
CA THR A 60 0.26 18.55 9.61
C THR A 60 1.71 18.71 9.10
N TYR A 61 2.24 17.71 8.40
CA TYR A 61 3.66 17.68 8.01
C TYR A 61 3.94 18.23 6.62
N PHE A 62 2.98 18.09 5.68
CA PHE A 62 3.16 18.47 4.28
C PHE A 62 2.17 19.54 3.82
N GLY A 63 1.21 19.97 4.66
CA GLY A 63 0.14 20.89 4.25
C GLY A 63 -0.81 20.29 3.21
N LYS A 64 -0.85 18.96 3.09
CA LYS A 64 -1.60 18.24 2.06
C LYS A 64 -2.40 17.08 2.64
N LYS A 65 -3.62 16.89 2.17
CA LYS A 65 -4.51 15.78 2.58
C LYS A 65 -4.37 14.58 1.65
N LEU A 66 -4.81 13.42 2.12
CA LEU A 66 -4.92 12.21 1.32
C LEU A 66 -6.32 12.09 0.72
N SER A 67 -6.39 11.95 -0.60
CA SER A 67 -7.62 11.79 -1.37
C SER A 67 -7.65 10.47 -2.12
N TYR A 68 -8.82 9.85 -2.27
CA TYR A 68 -8.93 8.57 -2.97
C TYR A 68 -8.70 8.77 -4.48
N HIS A 69 -7.64 8.18 -5.01
CA HIS A 69 -7.51 7.94 -6.45
C HIS A 69 -8.37 6.76 -6.87
N TRP A 70 -8.22 5.66 -6.13
CA TRP A 70 -8.83 4.37 -6.37
C TRP A 70 -9.25 3.75 -5.03
N LEU A 71 -10.39 3.07 -5.02
CA LEU A 71 -10.94 2.43 -3.82
C LEU A 71 -11.82 1.25 -4.24
N VAL A 72 -11.28 0.04 -4.22
CA VAL A 72 -12.00 -1.17 -4.70
C VAL A 72 -11.66 -2.42 -3.88
N ARG A 73 -12.34 -3.51 -4.21
CA ARG A 73 -12.04 -4.86 -3.76
C ARG A 73 -11.86 -5.73 -4.99
N PHE A 74 -10.86 -6.59 -5.05
CA PHE A 74 -10.65 -7.49 -6.17
C PHE A 74 -10.14 -8.85 -5.71
N ASP A 75 -10.32 -9.86 -6.55
CA ASP A 75 -9.75 -11.19 -6.34
C ASP A 75 -8.38 -11.29 -7.02
N GLN A 76 -7.32 -11.47 -6.23
CA GLN A 76 -5.95 -11.50 -6.75
C GLN A 76 -5.43 -12.93 -6.85
N GLN A 77 -5.45 -13.47 -8.06
CA GLN A 77 -4.96 -14.81 -8.39
C GLN A 77 -3.72 -14.80 -9.30
N VAL A 78 -3.20 -13.62 -9.68
CA VAL A 78 -2.08 -13.50 -10.63
C VAL A 78 -0.88 -12.76 -10.02
N ASN A 79 0.30 -13.16 -10.47
CA ASN A 79 1.55 -12.46 -10.15
C ASN A 79 1.58 -11.08 -10.80
N THR A 80 2.29 -10.17 -10.17
CA THR A 80 2.63 -8.87 -10.78
C THR A 80 4.15 -8.77 -10.97
N PRO A 81 4.63 -7.95 -11.91
CA PRO A 81 6.03 -7.50 -11.88
C PRO A 81 6.24 -6.54 -10.69
N PHE A 82 7.49 -6.16 -10.44
CA PHE A 82 7.77 -4.98 -9.61
C PHE A 82 7.22 -3.73 -10.28
N HIS A 83 6.36 -3.00 -9.59
CA HIS A 83 5.75 -1.80 -10.12
C HIS A 83 5.34 -0.78 -9.06
N VAL A 84 5.07 0.43 -9.52
CA VAL A 84 4.34 1.50 -8.82
C VAL A 84 2.98 1.62 -9.48
N ASP A 85 1.91 1.62 -8.70
CA ASP A 85 0.55 1.77 -9.20
C ASP A 85 0.35 3.14 -9.83
N ASN A 86 -0.44 3.19 -10.90
CA ASN A 86 -0.74 4.46 -11.57
C ASN A 86 -1.51 5.39 -10.63
N ALA A 87 -0.93 6.54 -10.34
CA ALA A 87 -1.44 7.53 -9.39
C ALA A 87 -0.83 8.92 -9.66
N ALA A 88 -1.12 9.90 -8.80
CA ALA A 88 -0.37 11.15 -8.82
C ALA A 88 1.07 10.95 -8.36
N HIS A 89 1.94 11.93 -8.63
CA HIS A 89 3.36 11.84 -8.30
C HIS A 89 3.65 11.57 -6.83
N GLN A 90 2.84 12.11 -5.93
CA GLN A 90 2.90 11.84 -4.49
C GLN A 90 1.68 11.02 -4.10
N SER A 91 1.89 9.73 -3.86
CA SER A 91 0.80 8.80 -3.60
C SER A 91 1.20 7.66 -2.66
N PHE A 92 0.19 6.99 -2.11
CA PHE A 92 0.33 5.90 -1.16
C PHE A 92 -0.64 4.79 -1.53
N LEU A 93 -0.20 3.54 -1.37
CA LEU A 93 -1.02 2.36 -1.61
C LEU A 93 -1.30 1.66 -0.28
N LEU A 94 -2.57 1.38 -0.02
CA LEU A 94 -3.06 0.68 1.16
C LEU A 94 -3.77 -0.59 0.71
N LEU A 95 -3.14 -1.74 0.95
CA LEU A 95 -3.65 -3.07 0.62
C LEU A 95 -4.15 -3.75 1.89
N GLY A 96 -5.41 -4.19 1.87
CA GLY A 96 -6.05 -4.95 2.94
C GLY A 96 -6.36 -6.36 2.48
N TYR A 97 -5.67 -7.34 3.03
CA TYR A 97 -5.84 -8.75 2.74
C TYR A 97 -6.85 -9.35 3.72
N GLU A 98 -7.92 -9.92 3.18
CA GLU A 98 -8.85 -10.75 3.94
C GLU A 98 -8.27 -12.18 4.11
N PRO A 99 -8.70 -12.95 5.12
CA PRO A 99 -8.31 -14.35 5.28
C PRO A 99 -8.49 -15.15 3.99
N SER A 100 -7.45 -15.90 3.60
CA SER A 100 -7.46 -16.71 2.38
C SER A 100 -6.48 -17.87 2.51
N VAL A 101 -6.87 -19.02 1.97
CA VAL A 101 -6.01 -20.21 1.87
C VAL A 101 -4.96 -20.10 0.76
N ILE A 102 -5.11 -19.15 -0.16
CA ILE A 102 -4.18 -18.91 -1.27
C ILE A 102 -2.89 -18.31 -0.72
N GLU A 103 -1.81 -19.10 -0.80
CA GLU A 103 -0.50 -18.65 -0.38
C GLU A 103 0.07 -17.59 -1.31
N ASN A 104 0.54 -16.50 -0.73
CA ASN A 104 1.15 -15.41 -1.47
C ASN A 104 2.34 -14.79 -0.74
N GLU A 105 3.12 -14.04 -1.50
CA GLU A 105 4.19 -13.21 -1.02
C GLU A 105 3.99 -11.78 -1.52
N LEU A 106 4.44 -10.81 -0.71
CA LEU A 106 4.53 -9.42 -1.14
C LEU A 106 5.98 -8.97 -1.03
N HIS A 107 6.54 -8.55 -2.15
CA HIS A 107 7.92 -8.11 -2.28
C HIS A 107 7.90 -6.60 -2.47
N ILE A 108 8.73 -5.88 -1.71
CA ILE A 108 8.79 -4.42 -1.73
C ILE A 108 10.24 -4.01 -1.91
N ALA A 109 10.55 -3.26 -2.97
CA ALA A 109 11.91 -2.88 -3.32
C ALA A 109 12.11 -1.36 -3.29
N ASP A 110 13.12 -0.91 -2.56
CA ASP A 110 13.47 0.51 -2.47
C ASP A 110 14.28 0.97 -3.68
N TYR A 111 13.59 1.47 -4.71
CA TYR A 111 14.23 1.92 -5.94
C TYR A 111 15.04 3.22 -5.77
N HIS A 112 14.82 3.98 -4.69
CA HIS A 112 15.67 5.13 -4.36
C HIS A 112 17.00 4.68 -3.75
N ALA A 113 16.97 3.66 -2.87
CA ALA A 113 18.21 3.04 -2.36
C ALA A 113 19.00 2.37 -3.49
N PHE A 114 18.32 1.65 -4.38
CA PHE A 114 18.92 1.08 -5.58
C PHE A 114 19.62 2.14 -6.45
N ALA A 115 18.92 3.23 -6.78
CA ALA A 115 19.49 4.31 -7.60
C ALA A 115 20.68 5.01 -6.92
N LYS A 116 20.63 5.17 -5.59
CA LYS A 116 21.73 5.77 -4.82
C LYS A 116 23.02 4.94 -4.91
N GLU A 117 22.90 3.61 -4.95
CA GLU A 117 24.05 2.70 -4.95
C GLU A 117 24.56 2.32 -6.35
N ASN A 118 23.68 2.26 -7.36
CA ASN A 118 24.02 1.65 -8.66
C ASN A 118 24.01 2.64 -9.83
N ASP A 119 23.04 3.55 -9.90
CA ASP A 119 22.92 4.50 -11.00
C ASP A 119 22.04 5.69 -10.63
N LYS A 120 22.64 6.89 -10.60
CA LYS A 120 21.91 8.12 -10.30
C LYS A 120 20.91 8.49 -11.39
N ASP A 121 21.13 8.04 -12.62
CA ASP A 121 20.28 8.36 -13.77
C ASP A 121 19.02 7.47 -13.81
N PHE A 122 18.98 6.41 -13.00
CA PHE A 122 17.81 5.52 -12.89
C PHE A 122 16.53 6.29 -12.56
N LEU A 123 16.60 7.25 -11.64
CA LEU A 123 15.42 8.05 -11.25
C LEU A 123 14.97 9.01 -12.35
N THR A 124 15.91 9.50 -13.17
CA THR A 124 15.59 10.38 -14.30
C THR A 124 14.87 9.63 -15.41
N ASN A 125 15.22 8.36 -15.62
CA ASN A 125 14.61 7.47 -16.60
C ASN A 125 13.60 6.50 -15.97
N PHE A 126 13.04 6.86 -14.80
CA PHE A 126 12.18 5.97 -14.03
C PHE A 126 11.01 5.46 -14.86
N ILE A 127 10.80 4.14 -14.82
CA ILE A 127 9.65 3.47 -15.42
C ILE A 127 8.81 2.85 -14.30
N PRO A 128 7.47 3.06 -14.28
CA PRO A 128 6.62 2.52 -13.23
C PRO A 128 6.61 1.00 -13.11
N VAL A 129 6.95 0.27 -14.18
CA VAL A 129 7.12 -1.18 -14.17
C VAL A 129 8.59 -1.49 -14.40
N PHE A 130 9.21 -2.21 -13.47
CA PHE A 130 10.60 -2.61 -13.58
C PHE A 130 10.76 -3.66 -14.69
N LYS A 131 11.70 -3.44 -15.61
CA LYS A 131 11.90 -4.26 -16.81
C LYS A 131 13.27 -4.92 -16.89
N GLU A 132 14.17 -4.60 -15.96
CA GLU A 132 15.51 -5.15 -15.90
C GLU A 132 15.51 -6.49 -15.15
N GLU A 133 16.69 -7.08 -14.98
CA GLU A 133 16.86 -8.33 -14.25
C GLU A 133 16.51 -8.13 -12.76
N GLU A 134 15.43 -8.75 -12.27
CA GLU A 134 14.96 -8.57 -10.88
C GLU A 134 16.02 -8.88 -9.81
N SER A 135 17.03 -9.69 -10.14
CA SER A 135 18.13 -10.03 -9.23
C SER A 135 18.90 -8.79 -8.74
N VAL A 136 18.94 -7.72 -9.52
CA VAL A 136 19.60 -6.45 -9.15
C VAL A 136 18.86 -5.69 -8.05
N LEU A 137 17.55 -5.93 -7.88
CA LEU A 137 16.75 -5.36 -6.79
C LEU A 137 16.84 -6.18 -5.50
N ALA A 138 17.35 -7.41 -5.55
CA ALA A 138 17.35 -8.32 -4.40
C ALA A 138 17.98 -7.72 -3.12
N PRO A 139 19.12 -6.98 -3.18
CA PRO A 139 19.70 -6.32 -2.01
C PRO A 139 18.80 -5.24 -1.39
N PHE A 140 17.90 -4.67 -2.18
CA PHE A 140 17.00 -3.57 -1.82
C PHE A 140 15.57 -4.03 -1.57
N THR A 141 15.32 -5.35 -1.62
CA THR A 141 13.98 -5.94 -1.53
C THR A 141 13.74 -6.53 -0.15
N THR A 142 12.64 -6.13 0.47
CA THR A 142 12.07 -6.82 1.62
C THR A 142 10.95 -7.75 1.16
N LYS A 143 11.07 -9.03 1.50
CA LYS A 143 10.03 -10.04 1.30
C LYS A 143 9.17 -10.15 2.56
N LEU A 144 7.90 -9.77 2.45
CA LEU A 144 6.90 -10.10 3.46
C LEU A 144 6.47 -11.55 3.25
N LYS A 145 6.73 -12.37 4.27
CA LYS A 145 6.32 -13.78 4.30
C LYS A 145 4.80 -13.90 4.17
N SER A 146 4.36 -15.09 3.77
CA SER A 146 2.95 -15.44 3.68
C SER A 146 2.20 -15.02 4.94
N PHE A 147 1.07 -14.36 4.72
CA PHE A 147 0.18 -13.91 5.76
C PHE A 147 -0.45 -15.10 6.49
N ASP A 148 -0.88 -14.88 7.73
CA ASP A 148 -1.68 -15.89 8.42
C ASP A 148 -3.00 -16.01 7.68
N LYS A 149 -3.29 -17.19 7.14
CA LYS A 149 -4.47 -17.48 6.31
C LYS A 149 -5.79 -17.21 7.02
N GLU A 150 -5.79 -17.12 8.35
CA GLU A 150 -6.99 -16.88 9.16
C GLU A 150 -7.10 -15.43 9.65
N ALA A 151 -6.11 -14.58 9.37
CA ALA A 151 -6.04 -13.23 9.89
C ALA A 151 -6.21 -12.16 8.81
N TYR A 152 -6.67 -10.99 9.22
CA TYR A 152 -6.72 -9.80 8.38
C TYR A 152 -5.40 -9.05 8.43
N HIS A 153 -4.90 -8.61 7.28
CA HIS A 153 -3.62 -7.90 7.18
C HIS A 153 -3.75 -6.60 6.40
N ILE A 154 -3.08 -5.55 6.87
CA ILE A 154 -2.90 -4.30 6.12
C ILE A 154 -1.43 -4.15 5.76
N VAL A 155 -1.14 -3.84 4.51
CA VAL A 155 0.16 -3.31 4.09
C VAL A 155 -0.04 -1.93 3.50
N ILE A 156 0.70 -0.96 4.00
CA ILE A 156 0.74 0.40 3.46
C ILE A 156 2.13 0.63 2.90
N MET A 157 2.22 1.23 1.71
CA MET A 157 3.49 1.54 1.08
C MET A 157 3.45 2.88 0.37
N ASN A 158 4.62 3.49 0.24
CA ASN A 158 4.77 4.73 -0.50
C ASN A 158 4.76 4.41 -2.00
N ASN A 159 3.72 4.87 -2.69
CA ASN A 159 3.50 4.64 -4.12
C ASN A 159 3.87 5.88 -4.94
N SER A 160 4.65 6.81 -4.37
CA SER A 160 5.09 8.00 -5.07
C SER A 160 6.01 7.63 -6.23
N SER A 161 6.02 8.45 -7.28
CA SER A 161 7.05 8.38 -8.32
C SER A 161 8.18 9.36 -7.97
N PRO A 162 9.40 9.17 -8.49
CA PRO A 162 10.55 10.03 -8.17
C PRO A 162 10.50 11.41 -8.87
N THR A 163 9.34 11.85 -9.38
CA THR A 163 9.20 13.15 -10.04
C THR A 163 9.49 14.30 -9.07
N LEU A 164 10.43 15.16 -9.45
CA LEU A 164 10.85 16.29 -8.61
C LEU A 164 9.95 17.52 -8.79
N PRO A 165 9.70 18.29 -7.71
CA PRO A 165 10.14 18.03 -6.34
C PRO A 165 9.31 16.91 -5.67
N ALA A 166 10.00 15.87 -5.17
CA ALA A 166 9.39 14.77 -4.44
C ALA A 166 9.43 15.06 -2.95
N GLU A 167 8.27 15.05 -2.29
CA GLU A 167 8.16 15.25 -0.84
C GLU A 167 8.40 13.95 -0.07
N THR A 168 8.10 12.81 -0.70
CA THR A 168 8.31 11.49 -0.13
C THR A 168 8.91 10.52 -1.14
N LEU A 169 9.57 9.48 -0.64
CA LEU A 169 10.29 8.50 -1.45
C LEU A 169 9.50 7.18 -1.56
N GLY A 170 9.09 6.86 -2.79
CA GLY A 170 8.30 5.66 -3.10
C GLY A 170 9.12 4.36 -3.07
N VAL A 171 8.43 3.26 -3.28
CA VAL A 171 8.98 1.90 -3.41
C VAL A 171 8.25 1.16 -4.53
N TYR A 172 8.92 0.18 -5.15
CA TYR A 172 8.25 -0.79 -6.00
C TYR A 172 7.59 -1.86 -5.14
N HIS A 173 6.54 -2.48 -5.66
CA HIS A 173 5.94 -3.66 -5.06
C HIS A 173 5.61 -4.73 -6.09
N LYS A 174 5.57 -5.98 -5.62
CA LYS A 174 5.31 -7.17 -6.43
C LYS A 174 4.54 -8.20 -5.61
N ALA A 175 3.41 -8.68 -6.14
CA ALA A 175 2.68 -9.81 -5.60
C ALA A 175 3.11 -11.10 -6.29
N VAL A 176 3.34 -12.15 -5.50
CA VAL A 176 3.60 -13.50 -5.99
C VAL A 176 2.58 -14.44 -5.37
N ILE A 177 1.78 -15.10 -6.21
CA ILE A 177 0.92 -16.22 -5.85
C ILE A 177 1.75 -17.48 -5.98
N VAL A 178 1.91 -18.21 -4.87
CA VAL A 178 2.77 -19.41 -4.82
C VAL A 178 2.15 -20.53 -5.64
N GLU A 179 0.85 -20.76 -5.44
CA GLU A 179 0.03 -21.71 -6.18
C GLU A 179 -1.34 -21.08 -6.44
N GLN A 180 -1.80 -21.12 -7.70
CA GLN A 180 -3.09 -20.57 -8.09
C GLN A 180 -4.19 -21.60 -7.82
N ASP A 181 -5.28 -21.18 -7.20
CA ASP A 181 -6.49 -21.98 -7.09
C ASP A 181 -7.70 -21.09 -7.33
N TYR A 182 -8.25 -21.17 -8.54
CA TYR A 182 -9.40 -20.38 -8.99
C TYR A 182 -10.74 -20.87 -8.41
N SER A 183 -10.75 -21.95 -7.63
CA SER A 183 -11.94 -22.38 -6.88
C SER A 183 -12.09 -21.66 -5.54
N GLU A 184 -11.01 -21.04 -5.07
CA GLU A 184 -10.94 -20.26 -3.85
C GLU A 184 -10.77 -18.77 -4.16
N SER A 185 -11.14 -17.90 -3.23
CA SER A 185 -11.00 -16.44 -3.38
C SER A 185 -9.85 -15.89 -2.56
N ARG A 186 -9.17 -14.90 -3.14
CA ARG A 186 -8.14 -14.10 -2.45
C ARG A 186 -8.50 -12.63 -2.54
N ILE A 187 -9.36 -12.20 -1.63
CA ILE A 187 -9.91 -10.85 -1.65
C ILE A 187 -8.89 -9.84 -1.11
N VAL A 188 -8.57 -8.86 -1.96
CA VAL A 188 -7.73 -7.72 -1.64
C VAL A 188 -8.56 -6.44 -1.73
N ASN A 189 -8.54 -5.69 -0.64
CA ASN A 189 -9.05 -4.34 -0.54
C ASN A 189 -7.93 -3.37 -0.93
N SER A 190 -8.13 -2.49 -1.91
CA SER A 190 -7.09 -1.56 -2.37
C SER A 190 -7.55 -0.11 -2.31
N MET A 191 -6.72 0.72 -1.69
CA MET A 191 -6.87 2.17 -1.67
C MET A 191 -5.60 2.81 -2.22
N VAL A 192 -5.70 3.46 -3.39
CA VAL A 192 -4.64 4.34 -3.88
C VAL A 192 -4.98 5.76 -3.47
N LEU A 193 -4.08 6.42 -2.76
CA LEU A 193 -4.28 7.71 -2.13
C LEU A 193 -3.33 8.74 -2.73
N ASN A 194 -3.86 9.85 -3.23
CA ASN A 194 -3.06 10.98 -3.70
C ASN A 194 -2.91 12.02 -2.59
N MET A 195 -1.68 12.47 -2.37
CA MET A 195 -1.39 13.60 -1.48
C MET A 195 -1.58 14.92 -2.24
N ARG A 196 -2.57 15.72 -1.85
CA ARG A 196 -3.02 16.91 -2.59
C ARG A 196 -3.25 18.10 -1.66
N SER A 197 -3.03 19.31 -2.19
CA SER A 197 -3.26 20.56 -1.48
C SER A 197 -4.73 21.01 -1.45
N GLU A 198 -5.55 20.54 -2.40
CA GLU A 198 -6.96 20.94 -2.52
C GLU A 198 -7.91 19.90 -1.91
N GLU A 199 -8.97 20.37 -1.24
CA GLU A 199 -10.01 19.51 -0.69
C GLU A 199 -11.00 19.02 -1.76
N LYS A 200 -10.95 17.73 -2.10
CA LYS A 200 -12.05 17.01 -2.77
C LYS A 200 -12.92 16.25 -1.77
N ASN A 201 -13.39 16.94 -0.73
CA ASN A 201 -13.98 16.29 0.45
C ASN A 201 -15.28 15.53 0.13
N ILE A 202 -16.14 16.06 -0.75
CA ILE A 202 -17.45 15.45 -1.07
C ILE A 202 -17.31 14.14 -1.87
N ASP A 203 -16.40 14.10 -2.85
CA ASP A 203 -16.22 12.90 -3.70
C ASP A 203 -15.60 11.75 -2.89
N ASP A 204 -14.68 12.06 -1.98
CA ASP A 204 -14.06 11.08 -1.09
C ASP A 204 -15.09 10.42 -0.17
N LEU A 205 -16.00 11.22 0.43
CA LEU A 205 -17.05 10.69 1.30
C LEU A 205 -18.00 9.75 0.56
N LYS A 206 -18.42 10.11 -0.67
CA LYS A 206 -19.29 9.25 -1.50
C LYS A 206 -18.60 7.95 -1.88
N ARG A 207 -17.32 8.01 -2.25
CA ARG A 207 -16.52 6.81 -2.57
C ARG A 207 -16.38 5.90 -1.36
N GLU A 208 -16.12 6.48 -0.18
CA GLU A 208 -15.99 5.74 1.06
C GLU A 208 -17.30 5.07 1.47
N GLU A 209 -18.42 5.79 1.42
CA GLU A 209 -19.75 5.23 1.71
C GLU A 209 -20.10 4.09 0.75
N SER A 210 -19.85 4.29 -0.55
CA SER A 210 -20.05 3.24 -1.56
C SER A 210 -19.18 2.01 -1.27
N TYR A 211 -17.91 2.21 -0.94
CA TYR A 211 -16.97 1.12 -0.64
C TYR A 211 -17.33 0.33 0.63
N LEU A 212 -17.78 1.01 1.69
CA LEU A 212 -18.20 0.34 2.93
C LEU A 212 -19.46 -0.50 2.69
N ASN A 213 -20.42 0.03 1.92
CA ASN A 213 -21.71 -0.61 1.66
C ASN A 213 -21.68 -1.62 0.49
N SER A 214 -20.61 -1.67 -0.29
CA SER A 214 -20.50 -2.55 -1.46
C SER A 214 -20.14 -3.99 -1.07
N THR A 215 -20.80 -4.95 -1.72
CA THR A 215 -20.43 -6.37 -1.73
C THR A 215 -19.67 -6.76 -2.99
N VAL A 216 -19.50 -5.83 -3.94
CA VAL A 216 -18.87 -6.09 -5.25
C VAL A 216 -17.39 -6.40 -5.05
N ILE A 217 -16.93 -7.43 -5.75
CA ILE A 217 -15.53 -7.82 -5.90
C ILE A 217 -15.25 -7.74 -7.41
N SER A 218 -14.27 -6.91 -7.78
CA SER A 218 -13.78 -6.82 -9.15
C SER A 218 -13.00 -8.09 -9.53
N THR A 219 -13.27 -8.58 -10.73
CA THR A 219 -12.54 -9.70 -11.37
C THR A 219 -11.50 -9.17 -12.34
#